data_AF-D6ZDN9-F1
#
_entry.id   AF-D6ZDN9-F1
#
_cell.length_a   1.000
_cell.length_b   1.000
_cell.length_c   1.000
_cell.angle_alpha   90.00
_cell.angle_beta   90.00
_cell.angle_gamma   90.00
#
_symmetry.space_group_name_H-M   'P 1'
#
loop_
_entity.id
_entity.type
_entity.pdbx_description
1 polymer ?
#
loop_
_entity_poly.entity_id
_entity_poly.type
_entity_poly.pdbx_seq_one_letter_code
_entity_poly.pdbx_strand_id
1 'polypeptide(L)'
;MDARARRARRDAVRRFHPDAGGSAEMLIAALAAFEERETPQGAPVRARRTWRGRAAVVARSSRRRWRHMTQQLSRAFKEIVQ
;
A
#
# COMPACT_ATOMS: atom_id res chain seq x y z
N MET A 1 -17.42 3.24 8.07
CA MET A 1 -17.26 4.59 7.49
C MET A 1 -18.32 4.84 6.41
N ASP A 2 -19.35 5.59 6.76
CA ASP A 2 -20.47 5.93 5.87
C ASP A 2 -20.01 6.69 4.62
N ALA A 3 -20.67 6.48 3.48
CA ALA A 3 -20.28 7.10 2.21
C ALA A 3 -20.28 8.64 2.26
N ARG A 4 -21.16 9.22 3.08
CA ARG A 4 -21.26 10.66 3.34
C ARG A 4 -20.04 11.18 4.13
N ALA A 5 -19.60 10.46 5.16
CA ALA A 5 -18.42 10.81 5.94
C ALA A 5 -17.14 10.77 5.09
N ARG A 6 -17.00 9.76 4.22
CA ARG A 6 -15.90 9.69 3.23
C ARG A 6 -15.87 10.87 2.28
N ARG A 7 -17.04 11.37 1.87
CA ARG A 7 -17.14 12.54 0.99
C ARG A 7 -16.76 13.82 1.74
N ALA A 8 -17.33 14.04 2.92
CA ALA A 8 -17.01 15.20 3.76
C ALA A 8 -15.51 15.29 4.10
N ARG A 9 -14.87 14.16 4.43
CA ARG A 9 -13.41 14.09 4.66
C ARG A 9 -12.63 14.53 3.42
N ARG A 10 -12.99 14.05 2.22
CA ARG A 10 -12.33 14.45 0.97
C ARG A 10 -12.53 15.93 0.64
N ASP A 11 -13.71 16.46 0.91
CA ASP A 11 -14.02 17.87 0.67
C ASP A 11 -13.22 18.77 1.62
N ALA A 12 -13.04 18.37 2.88
CA ALA A 12 -12.15 19.06 3.83
C ALA A 12 -10.69 19.03 3.38
N VAL A 13 -10.19 17.88 2.93
CA VAL A 13 -8.83 17.76 2.35
C VAL A 13 -8.68 18.71 1.17
N ARG A 14 -9.61 18.71 0.21
CA ARG A 14 -9.53 19.59 -0.97
C ARG A 14 -9.54 21.08 -0.60
N ARG A 15 -10.27 21.46 0.44
CA ARG A 15 -10.44 22.85 0.85
C ARG A 15 -9.26 23.40 1.65
N PHE A 16 -8.63 22.58 2.48
CA PHE A 16 -7.60 23.02 3.43
C PHE A 16 -6.21 22.45 3.15
N HIS A 17 -6.00 21.76 2.02
CA HIS A 17 -4.70 21.17 1.71
C HIS A 17 -3.59 22.24 1.64
N PRO A 18 -2.46 22.07 2.36
CA PRO A 18 -1.36 23.04 2.33
C PRO A 18 -0.76 23.21 0.93
N ASP A 19 -0.59 22.14 0.16
CA ASP A 19 -0.08 22.22 -1.21
C ASP A 19 -1.05 22.93 -2.18
N ALA A 20 -2.30 23.15 -1.78
CA ALA A 20 -3.29 23.92 -2.54
C ALA A 20 -3.48 25.34 -1.99
N GLY A 21 -2.61 25.80 -1.07
CA GLY A 21 -2.72 27.10 -0.41
C GLY A 21 -3.68 27.13 0.79
N GLY A 22 -4.10 25.97 1.28
CA GLY A 22 -4.89 25.84 2.51
C GLY A 22 -4.05 25.86 3.79
N SER A 23 -4.70 25.98 4.95
CA SER A 23 -4.03 25.92 6.26
C SER A 23 -4.00 24.49 6.80
N ALA A 24 -2.81 24.05 7.20
CA ALA A 24 -2.60 22.75 7.83
C ALA A 24 -3.37 22.63 9.15
N GLU A 25 -3.45 23.70 9.93
CA GLU A 25 -4.17 23.78 11.19
C GLU A 25 -5.68 23.59 10.98
N MET A 26 -6.24 24.26 9.96
CA MET A 26 -7.64 24.11 9.58
C MET A 26 -7.95 22.71 9.05
N LEU A 27 -7.01 22.10 8.33
CA LEU A 27 -7.12 20.71 7.89
C LEU A 27 -7.15 19.75 9.08
N ILE A 28 -6.22 19.90 10.03
CA ILE A 28 -6.15 19.06 11.24
C ILE A 28 -7.43 19.20 12.06
N ALA A 29 -7.90 20.43 12.31
CA ALA A 29 -9.14 20.68 13.03
C ALA A 29 -10.37 20.06 12.33
N ALA A 30 -10.45 20.19 11.00
CA ALA A 30 -11.53 19.58 10.22
C ALA A 30 -11.46 18.05 10.24
N LEU A 31 -10.27 17.45 10.27
CA LEU A 31 -10.07 16.01 10.34
C LEU A 31 -10.35 15.42 11.74
N ALA A 32 -10.00 16.15 12.80
CA ALA A 32 -10.21 15.73 14.19
C ALA A 32 -11.68 15.40 14.49
N ALA A 33 -12.62 16.18 13.93
CA ALA A 33 -14.06 15.95 14.06
C ALA A 33 -14.54 14.61 13.45
N PHE A 34 -13.76 14.00 12.55
CA PHE A 34 -14.04 12.68 11.99
C PHE A 34 -13.34 11.55 12.75
N GLU A 35 -12.20 11.82 13.40
CA GLU A 35 -11.45 10.82 14.18
C GLU A 35 -12.10 10.54 15.53
N GLU A 36 -12.66 11.55 16.18
CA GLU A 36 -13.36 11.40 17.47
C GLU A 36 -14.61 10.51 17.38
N ARG A 37 -15.19 10.39 16.18
CA ARG A 37 -16.34 9.52 15.90
C ARG A 37 -15.94 8.09 15.50
N GLU A 38 -14.65 7.84 15.26
CA GLU A 38 -14.12 6.59 14.70
C GLU A 38 -13.30 5.75 15.68
N THR A 39 -13.15 6.16 16.94
CA THR A 39 -12.53 5.33 17.98
C THR A 39 -13.45 4.16 18.35
N PRO A 40 -13.08 2.95 17.90
CA PRO A 40 -12.44 2.05 18.83
C PRO A 40 -11.06 1.62 18.33
N GLN A 41 -10.13 1.48 19.28
CA GLN A 41 -8.77 0.97 19.11
C GLN A 41 -8.66 -0.16 18.06
N GLY A 42 -7.81 0.04 17.05
CA GLY A 42 -7.20 -1.07 16.30
C GLY A 42 -8.08 -1.79 15.27
N ALA A 43 -8.69 -1.06 14.32
CA ALA A 43 -9.19 -1.71 13.11
C ALA A 43 -7.99 -2.14 12.22
N PRO A 44 -7.81 -3.45 11.91
CA PRO A 44 -6.74 -3.86 11.02
C PRO A 44 -6.97 -3.23 9.65
N VAL A 45 -6.00 -2.44 9.19
CA VAL A 45 -5.98 -1.87 7.84
C VAL A 45 -5.98 -3.04 6.85
N ARG A 46 -7.16 -3.46 6.40
CA ARG A 46 -7.30 -4.42 5.30
C ARG A 46 -6.92 -3.68 4.02
N ALA A 47 -5.62 -3.61 3.75
CA ALA A 47 -5.10 -3.25 2.45
C ALA A 47 -5.74 -4.20 1.42
N ARG A 48 -6.72 -3.69 0.68
CA ARG A 48 -7.45 -4.44 -0.33
C ARG A 48 -6.42 -4.90 -1.35
N ARG A 49 -6.09 -6.20 -1.36
CA ARG A 49 -5.09 -6.78 -2.26
C ARG A 49 -5.48 -6.44 -3.70
N THR A 50 -4.80 -5.45 -4.28
CA THR A 50 -4.95 -5.09 -5.68
C THR A 50 -4.49 -6.28 -6.53
N TRP A 51 -5.05 -6.41 -7.74
CA TRP A 51 -4.63 -7.45 -8.69
C TRP A 51 -3.11 -7.40 -8.96
N ARG A 52 -2.54 -6.18 -8.92
CA ARG A 52 -1.08 -5.93 -8.93
C ARG A 52 -0.34 -6.56 -7.75
N GLY A 53 -0.89 -6.49 -6.54
CA GLY A 53 -0.32 -7.14 -5.36
C GLY A 53 -0.32 -8.68 -5.47
N ARG A 54 -1.34 -9.27 -6.07
CA ARG A 54 -1.37 -10.72 -6.37
C ARG A 54 -0.32 -11.09 -7.42
N ALA A 55 -0.21 -10.32 -8.50
CA ALA A 55 0.79 -10.51 -9.54
C ALA A 55 2.23 -10.41 -8.99
N ALA A 56 2.49 -9.49 -8.04
CA ALA A 56 3.81 -9.35 -7.42
C ALA A 56 4.21 -10.57 -6.57
N VAL A 57 3.26 -11.24 -5.91
CA VAL A 57 3.52 -12.47 -5.15
C VAL A 57 3.89 -13.62 -6.09
N VAL A 58 3.15 -13.79 -7.19
CA VAL A 58 3.45 -14.80 -8.21
C VAL A 58 4.78 -14.51 -8.91
N ALA A 59 5.06 -13.26 -9.26
CA ALA A 59 6.32 -12.88 -9.87
C ALA A 59 7.53 -13.13 -8.95
N ARG A 60 7.39 -12.97 -7.62
CA ARG A 60 8.45 -13.28 -6.65
C ARG A 60 8.73 -14.77 -6.53
N SER A 61 7.70 -15.62 -6.53
CA SER A 61 7.89 -17.07 -6.46
C SER A 61 8.55 -17.62 -7.73
N SER A 62 8.17 -17.08 -8.90
CA SER A 62 8.84 -17.39 -10.16
C SER A 62 10.31 -16.98 -10.15
N ARG A 63 10.64 -15.74 -9.76
CA ARG A 63 12.06 -15.28 -9.72
C ARG A 63 12.95 -16.15 -8.84
N ARG A 64 12.45 -16.63 -7.69
CA ARG A 64 13.21 -17.55 -6.83
C ARG A 64 13.49 -18.86 -7.54
N ARG A 65 12.49 -19.45 -8.19
CA ARG A 65 12.62 -20.71 -8.95
C ARG A 65 13.66 -20.61 -10.07
N TRP A 66 13.61 -19.53 -10.84
CA TRP A 66 14.57 -19.28 -11.91
C TRP A 66 16.01 -19.13 -11.39
N ARG A 67 16.22 -18.43 -10.26
CA ARG A 67 17.54 -18.30 -9.64
C ARG A 67 18.13 -19.63 -9.17
N HIS A 68 17.31 -20.55 -8.67
CA HIS A 68 17.79 -21.87 -8.27
C HIS A 68 18.15 -22.72 -9.49
N MET A 69 17.34 -22.66 -10.55
CA MET A 69 17.60 -23.38 -11.79
C MET A 69 18.88 -22.90 -12.49
N THR A 70 19.12 -21.58 -12.55
CA THR A 70 20.33 -21.02 -13.14
C THR A 70 21.60 -21.37 -12.35
N GLN A 71 21.51 -21.48 -11.02
CA GLN A 71 22.64 -21.89 -10.18
C GLN A 71 22.95 -23.39 -10.31
N GLN A 72 21.93 -24.24 -10.51
CA GLN A 72 22.15 -25.66 -10.78
C GLN A 72 22.74 -25.88 -12.17
N LEU A 73 22.26 -25.17 -13.19
CA LEU A 73 22.83 -25.22 -14.53
C LEU A 73 24.27 -24.72 -14.57
N SER A 74 24.60 -23.64 -13.84
CA SER A 74 25.99 -23.17 -13.79
C SER A 74 26.92 -24.12 -13.04
N ARG A 75 26.40 -24.89 -12.06
CA ARG A 75 27.16 -25.97 -11.39
C ARG A 75 27.38 -27.15 -12.32
N ALA A 76 26.33 -27.64 -12.98
CA ALA A 76 26.41 -28.76 -13.92
C ALA A 76 27.33 -28.46 -15.11
N PHE A 77 27.30 -27.23 -15.64
CA PHE A 77 28.20 -26.81 -16.71
C PHE A 77 29.67 -26.76 -16.25
N LYS A 78 29.92 -26.42 -14.98
CA LYS A 78 31.26 -26.37 -14.41
C LYS A 78 31.86 -27.76 -14.19
N GLU A 79 31.04 -28.78 -13.95
CA GLU A 79 31.47 -30.19 -13.84
C GLU A 79 31.77 -30.83 -15.21
N ILE A 80 31.18 -30.35 -16.30
CA ILE A 80 31.39 -30.89 -17.66
C ILE A 80 32.67 -30.34 -18.31
N VAL A 81 33.10 -29.13 -17.93
CA VAL A 81 34.23 -28.43 -18.53
C VAL A 81 35.57 -28.71 -17.81
N GLN A 82 35.54 -29.42 -16.67
CA GLN A 82 36.73 -29.89 -15.93
C GLN A 82 37.08 -31.33 -16.29
#